data_AF-A0A0V7Z963-F1
#
_entry.id   AF-A0A0V7Z963-F1
#
_cell.length_a   1.000
_cell.length_b   1.000
_cell.length_c   1.000
_cell.angle_alpha   90.00
_cell.angle_beta   90.00
_cell.angle_gamma   90.00
#
_symmetry.space_group_name_H-M   'P 1'
#
loop_
_entity.id
_entity.type
_entity.pdbx_description
1 polymer ?
#
loop_
_entity_poly.entity_id
_entity_poly.type
_entity_poly.pdbx_seq_one_letter_code
_entity_poly.pdbx_strand_id
1 'polypeptide(L)'
;MNAITPVPVVQAESITTFMFDGHPIRVIDQDGDARFVAVDACAAIKLKDVSDAVAKLDDDEKGRASIPTRGGVQDLLVVTEPGLFTLILRCRGAMTSGTAPHRFRKYVTGEVLPAIRKKGAYVPAAAQPQAVSLLEALRDPEQVLALIAHHAQATIAAPAPVEAERIAHSETHAYLEDQVRLTQIEHRRAENTGRELVVAREVIAEQAPVVAAFQHFRNTGKAENLRTMARLLDANHRDFFNWIQERGWIFKEGGWLQAKSHLLKGKNRKFVQKLVRCIDKEDRWQTLVTPTGQFWLHDRWRARQRILAIEAAAQAPVIEPDLFDDDDDDEG
;
A
#
# COMPACT_ATOMS: atom_id res chain seq x y z
N MET A 1 -4.70 0.67 34.95
CA MET A 1 -4.32 -0.76 34.96
C MET A 1 -3.19 -0.90 33.95
N ASN A 2 -1.94 -0.79 34.37
CA ASN A 2 -0.79 -0.97 33.49
C ASN A 2 -0.45 -2.46 33.51
N ALA A 3 -0.71 -3.14 32.39
CA ALA A 3 -0.25 -4.50 32.18
C ALA A 3 1.28 -4.48 32.15
N ILE A 4 1.92 -4.99 33.20
CA ILE A 4 3.32 -5.35 33.17
C ILE A 4 3.37 -6.68 32.42
N THR A 5 3.59 -6.62 31.10
CA THR A 5 3.89 -7.82 30.31
C THR A 5 5.26 -8.34 30.74
N PRO A 6 5.38 -9.58 31.24
CA PRO A 6 6.68 -10.14 31.58
C PRO A 6 7.47 -10.37 30.29
N VAL A 7 8.62 -9.70 30.18
CA VAL A 7 9.59 -9.92 29.10
C VAL A 7 10.10 -11.37 29.21
N PRO A 8 10.05 -12.17 28.14
CA PRO A 8 10.48 -13.57 28.19
C PRO A 8 11.98 -13.65 28.50
N VAL A 9 12.33 -14.51 29.46
CA VAL A 9 13.72 -14.83 29.82
C VAL A 9 14.15 -16.01 28.95
N VAL A 10 15.17 -15.80 28.12
CA VAL A 10 15.71 -16.84 27.22
C VAL A 10 17.07 -17.33 27.72
N GLN A 11 17.35 -18.63 27.57
CA GLN A 11 18.63 -19.25 27.93
C GLN A 11 19.65 -19.02 26.79
N ALA A 12 20.88 -18.61 27.13
CA ALA A 12 21.93 -18.34 26.14
C ALA A 12 22.61 -19.64 25.66
N GLU A 13 22.57 -19.93 24.34
CA GLU A 13 23.22 -21.10 23.74
C GLU A 13 24.73 -20.90 23.48
N SER A 14 25.16 -19.67 23.17
CA SER A 14 26.58 -19.31 23.09
C SER A 14 26.82 -17.84 23.44
N ILE A 15 27.88 -17.55 24.21
CA ILE A 15 28.27 -16.18 24.59
C ILE A 15 29.68 -15.91 24.07
N THR A 16 29.79 -14.89 23.22
CA THR A 16 31.07 -14.39 22.73
C THR A 16 31.35 -13.03 23.37
N THR A 17 32.63 -12.74 23.67
CA THR A 17 33.04 -11.42 24.17
C THR A 17 33.87 -10.74 23.12
N PHE A 18 33.48 -9.54 22.69
CA PHE A 18 34.30 -8.69 21.83
C PHE A 18 34.86 -7.49 22.58
N MET A 19 36.04 -7.02 22.18
CA MET A 19 36.68 -5.86 22.77
C MET A 19 36.38 -4.62 21.93
N PHE A 20 35.77 -3.61 22.53
CA PHE A 20 35.47 -2.33 21.89
C PHE A 20 36.08 -1.17 22.68
N ASP A 21 37.08 -0.50 22.10
CA ASP A 21 37.73 0.66 22.72
C ASP A 21 38.20 0.38 24.17
N GLY A 22 38.69 -0.85 24.41
CA GLY A 22 39.11 -1.34 25.73
C GLY A 22 37.99 -1.86 26.64
N HIS A 23 36.75 -1.88 26.18
CA HIS A 23 35.59 -2.38 26.93
C HIS A 23 35.19 -3.78 26.43
N PRO A 24 35.16 -4.81 27.29
CA PRO A 24 34.62 -6.11 26.90
C PRO A 24 33.10 -6.01 26.81
N ILE A 25 32.54 -6.44 25.68
CA ILE A 25 31.10 -6.51 25.47
C ILE A 25 30.72 -7.96 25.17
N ARG A 26 29.85 -8.50 26.02
CA ARG A 26 29.28 -9.84 25.84
C ARG A 26 28.12 -9.79 24.86
N VAL A 27 28.11 -10.75 23.94
CA VAL A 27 27.12 -10.95 22.89
C VAL A 27 26.61 -12.38 22.99
N ILE A 28 25.30 -12.50 22.97
CA ILE A 28 24.58 -13.76 22.88
C ILE A 28 24.13 -13.89 21.44
N ASP A 29 24.49 -14.98 20.80
CA ASP A 29 23.88 -15.36 19.52
C ASP A 29 22.66 -16.23 19.84
N GLN A 30 21.50 -15.83 19.32
CA GLN A 30 20.27 -16.57 19.45
C GLN A 30 19.63 -16.64 18.06
N ASP A 31 19.64 -17.83 17.44
CA ASP A 31 19.04 -18.08 16.13
C ASP A 31 19.53 -17.13 15.00
N GLY A 32 20.77 -16.63 15.10
CA GLY A 32 21.34 -15.67 14.16
C GLY A 32 21.12 -14.20 14.52
N ASP A 33 20.38 -13.91 15.59
CA ASP A 33 20.16 -12.57 16.11
C ASP A 33 21.13 -12.23 17.25
N ALA A 34 22.04 -11.29 16.99
CA ALA A 34 22.98 -10.82 17.99
C ALA A 34 22.30 -9.97 19.08
N ARG A 35 22.41 -10.40 20.34
CA ARG A 35 21.93 -9.68 21.52
C ARG A 35 23.09 -9.27 22.43
N PHE A 36 23.18 -7.98 22.71
CA PHE A 36 24.28 -7.38 23.46
C PHE A 36 23.90 -7.18 24.92
N VAL A 37 24.79 -7.53 25.85
CA VAL A 37 24.55 -7.27 27.27
C VAL A 37 24.57 -5.75 27.54
N ALA A 38 23.44 -5.22 28.01
CA ALA A 38 23.19 -3.79 28.05
C ALA A 38 24.15 -3.03 28.97
N VAL A 39 24.56 -3.63 30.09
CA VAL A 39 25.51 -3.00 31.02
C VAL A 39 26.89 -2.83 30.39
N ASP A 40 27.33 -3.79 29.60
CA ASP A 40 28.63 -3.75 28.92
C ASP A 40 28.60 -2.68 27.80
N ALA A 41 27.53 -2.69 27.00
CA ALA A 41 27.33 -1.71 25.94
C ALA A 41 27.24 -0.27 26.48
N CYS A 42 26.46 -0.06 27.56
CA CYS A 42 26.34 1.25 28.20
C CYS A 42 27.67 1.74 28.79
N ALA A 43 28.46 0.84 29.38
CA ALA A 43 29.78 1.19 29.88
C ALA A 43 30.70 1.69 28.77
N ALA A 44 30.72 1.00 27.62
CA ALA A 44 31.52 1.37 26.45
C ALA A 44 31.18 2.77 25.90
N ILE A 45 29.91 3.18 25.98
CA ILE A 45 29.45 4.51 25.53
C ILE A 45 29.28 5.53 26.68
N LYS A 46 29.75 5.19 27.88
CA LYS A 46 29.73 6.03 29.10
C LYS A 46 28.33 6.48 29.53
N LEU A 47 27.32 5.62 29.34
CA LEU A 47 25.99 5.79 29.92
C LEU A 47 25.96 5.18 31.33
N LYS A 48 25.59 5.99 32.33
CA LYS A 48 25.58 5.56 33.75
C LYS A 48 24.34 4.76 34.11
N ASP A 49 23.16 5.22 33.70
CA ASP A 49 21.88 4.64 34.11
C ASP A 49 21.38 3.63 33.06
N VAL A 50 21.88 2.40 33.15
CA VAL A 50 21.56 1.31 32.19
C VAL A 50 20.05 1.04 32.12
N SER A 51 19.37 0.98 33.26
CA SER A 51 17.93 0.69 33.30
C SER A 51 17.10 1.79 32.64
N ASP A 52 17.44 3.06 32.87
CA ASP A 52 16.76 4.20 32.22
C ASP A 52 17.05 4.26 30.72
N ALA A 53 18.29 3.97 30.32
CA ALA A 53 18.68 3.91 28.91
C ALA A 53 17.90 2.83 28.14
N VAL A 54 17.80 1.62 28.71
CA VAL A 54 17.09 0.49 28.09
C VAL A 54 15.57 0.67 28.15
N ALA A 55 15.02 1.24 29.23
CA ALA A 55 13.58 1.48 29.35
C ALA A 55 13.01 2.40 28.25
N LYS A 56 13.88 3.24 27.68
CA LYS A 56 13.57 4.20 26.61
C LYS A 56 13.65 3.62 25.19
N LEU A 57 14.04 2.36 25.06
CA LEU A 57 14.00 1.60 23.80
C LEU A 57 12.62 0.98 23.60
N ASP A 58 12.28 0.67 22.36
CA ASP A 58 11.05 -0.03 22.04
C ASP A 58 11.09 -1.48 22.57
N ASP A 59 9.93 -2.13 22.66
CA ASP A 59 9.82 -3.44 23.32
C ASP A 59 10.48 -4.58 22.51
N ASP A 60 10.65 -4.41 21.19
CA ASP A 60 11.38 -5.29 20.29
C ASP A 60 12.91 -5.07 20.29
N GLU A 61 13.37 -3.92 20.80
CA GLU A 61 14.78 -3.54 20.86
C GLU A 61 15.49 -4.00 22.15
N LYS A 62 14.74 -4.48 23.13
CA LYS A 62 15.23 -4.82 24.48
C LYS A 62 14.70 -6.17 24.96
N GLY A 63 15.43 -6.79 25.88
CA GLY A 63 15.05 -8.09 26.43
C GLY A 63 15.76 -8.43 27.72
N ARG A 64 15.52 -9.66 28.20
CA ARG A 64 16.29 -10.29 29.28
C ARG A 64 16.83 -11.62 28.82
N ALA A 65 18.07 -11.91 29.20
CA ALA A 65 18.69 -13.19 28.94
C ALA A 65 19.27 -13.76 30.24
N SER A 66 19.15 -15.07 30.41
CA SER A 66 19.74 -15.79 31.53
C SER A 66 21.17 -16.17 31.15
N ILE A 67 22.14 -15.49 31.77
CA ILE A 67 23.55 -15.54 31.40
C ILE A 67 24.34 -16.21 32.52
N PRO A 68 25.10 -17.30 32.26
CA PRO A 68 26.03 -17.84 33.23
C PRO A 68 27.14 -16.82 33.52
N THR A 69 27.25 -16.41 34.77
CA THR A 69 28.32 -15.55 35.26
C THR A 69 29.17 -16.29 36.29
N ARG A 70 30.30 -15.69 36.71
CA ARG A 70 31.13 -16.22 37.80
C ARG A 70 30.37 -16.38 39.12
N GLY A 71 29.27 -15.65 39.31
CA GLY A 71 28.38 -15.74 40.47
C GLY A 71 27.17 -16.64 40.27
N GLY A 72 27.16 -17.48 39.23
CA GLY A 72 26.00 -18.28 38.83
C GLY A 72 25.21 -17.66 37.68
N VAL A 73 24.09 -18.30 37.33
CA VAL A 73 23.19 -17.82 36.27
C VAL A 73 22.46 -16.56 36.73
N GLN A 74 22.51 -15.49 35.94
CA GLN A 74 21.90 -14.20 36.25
C GLN A 74 21.05 -13.69 35.08
N ASP A 75 19.89 -13.10 35.39
CA ASP A 75 19.02 -12.50 34.38
C ASP A 75 19.42 -11.05 34.10
N LEU A 76 20.14 -10.84 33.00
CA LEU A 76 20.69 -9.55 32.59
C LEU A 76 19.85 -8.91 31.49
N LEU A 77 19.83 -7.57 31.46
CA LEU A 77 19.24 -6.80 30.37
C LEU A 77 20.11 -6.98 29.12
N VAL A 78 19.44 -7.23 27.99
CA VAL A 78 20.07 -7.31 26.68
C VAL A 78 19.37 -6.38 25.70
N VAL A 79 20.09 -5.94 24.68
CA VAL A 79 19.58 -5.13 23.58
C VAL A 79 19.90 -5.79 22.25
N THR A 80 19.00 -5.70 21.29
CA THR A 80 19.24 -6.19 19.93
C THR A 80 20.19 -5.23 19.17
N GLU A 81 20.63 -5.61 17.98
CA GLU A 81 21.44 -4.72 17.13
C GLU A 81 20.74 -3.36 16.84
N PRO A 82 19.45 -3.31 16.45
CA PRO A 82 18.72 -2.05 16.34
C PRO A 82 18.72 -1.23 17.64
N GLY A 83 18.43 -1.89 18.77
CA GLY A 83 18.45 -1.24 20.09
C GLY A 83 19.82 -0.68 20.47
N LEU A 84 20.90 -1.40 20.13
CA LEU A 84 22.26 -0.93 20.32
C LEU A 84 22.53 0.35 19.49
N PHE A 85 22.11 0.38 18.23
CA PHE A 85 22.24 1.58 17.39
C PHE A 85 21.44 2.75 17.96
N THR A 86 20.21 2.51 18.41
CA THR A 86 19.38 3.51 19.07
C THR A 86 20.07 4.08 20.31
N LEU A 87 20.66 3.23 21.18
CA LEU A 87 21.44 3.67 22.34
C LEU A 87 22.64 4.54 21.96
N ILE A 88 23.42 4.11 20.97
CA ILE A 88 24.61 4.82 20.52
C ILE A 88 24.24 6.19 19.94
N LEU A 89 23.24 6.24 19.05
CA LEU A 89 22.84 7.45 18.34
C LEU A 89 22.12 8.47 19.23
N ARG A 90 21.36 8.01 20.23
CA ARG A 90 20.65 8.88 21.19
C ARG A 90 21.54 9.42 22.30
N CYS A 91 22.65 8.73 22.61
CA CYS A 91 23.59 9.18 23.64
C CYS A 91 24.14 10.59 23.32
N ARG A 92 24.25 11.46 24.34
CA ARG A 92 24.84 12.80 24.19
C ARG A 92 26.25 12.76 23.60
N GLY A 93 27.00 11.71 23.93
CA GLY A 93 28.33 11.45 23.37
C GLY A 93 28.34 11.41 21.84
N ALA A 94 27.25 10.99 21.18
CA ALA A 94 27.17 10.95 19.72
C ALA A 94 27.37 12.32 19.06
N MET A 95 27.09 13.40 19.79
CA MET A 95 27.28 14.80 19.34
C MET A 95 28.60 15.41 19.80
N THR A 96 29.37 14.72 20.64
CA THR A 96 30.64 15.20 21.17
C THR A 96 31.81 14.57 20.42
N SER A 97 32.56 15.39 19.67
CA SER A 97 33.77 14.98 18.98
C SER A 97 34.77 14.30 19.91
N GLY A 98 35.44 13.24 19.43
CA GLY A 98 36.44 12.48 20.19
C GLY A 98 35.87 11.33 21.04
N THR A 99 34.55 11.17 21.12
CA THR A 99 33.95 10.03 21.82
C THR A 99 33.71 8.83 20.87
N ALA A 100 33.64 7.61 21.41
CA ALA A 100 33.32 6.41 20.64
C ALA A 100 31.94 6.49 19.93
N PRO A 101 30.85 6.94 20.58
CA PRO A 101 29.56 7.13 19.90
C PRO A 101 29.62 8.11 18.73
N HIS A 102 30.39 9.21 18.87
CA HIS A 102 30.55 10.17 17.78
C HIS A 102 31.28 9.56 16.57
N ARG A 103 32.33 8.76 16.82
CA ARG A 103 33.06 8.03 15.76
C ARG A 103 32.13 7.07 15.02
N PHE A 104 31.35 6.28 15.77
CA PHE A 104 30.37 5.36 15.19
C PHE A 104 29.33 6.08 14.34
N ARG A 105 28.70 7.15 14.88
CA ARG A 105 27.71 7.95 14.13
C ARG A 105 28.30 8.48 12.82
N LYS A 106 29.50 9.07 12.86
CA LYS A 106 30.15 9.64 11.66
C LYS A 106 30.53 8.57 10.64
N TYR A 107 30.98 7.41 11.09
CA TYR A 107 31.28 6.27 10.24
C TYR A 107 30.03 5.75 9.53
N VAL A 108 28.96 5.46 10.27
CA VAL A 108 27.71 4.94 9.70
C VAL A 108 27.09 5.94 8.72
N THR A 109 26.98 7.21 9.12
CA THR A 109 26.31 8.24 8.30
C THR A 109 27.15 8.77 7.14
N GLY A 110 28.48 8.78 7.29
CA GLY A 110 29.40 9.35 6.30
C GLY A 110 29.96 8.33 5.31
N GLU A 111 30.05 7.06 5.71
CA GLU A 111 30.72 6.02 4.93
C GLU A 111 29.77 4.87 4.59
N VAL A 112 29.19 4.22 5.61
CA VAL A 112 28.41 2.99 5.42
C VAL A 112 27.12 3.25 4.64
N LEU A 113 26.24 4.13 5.15
CA LEU A 113 24.95 4.41 4.50
C LEU A 113 25.11 5.01 3.09
N PRO A 114 26.03 5.97 2.84
CA PRO A 114 26.28 6.44 1.48
C PRO A 114 26.82 5.35 0.55
N ALA A 115 27.67 4.44 1.03
CA ALA A 115 28.18 3.33 0.22
C ALA A 115 27.05 2.38 -0.17
N ILE A 116 26.22 1.96 0.78
CA ILE A 116 25.04 1.10 0.51
C ILE A 116 24.10 1.79 -0.48
N ARG A 117 23.74 3.06 -0.27
CA ARG A 117 22.86 3.80 -1.18
C ARG A 117 23.41 3.89 -2.61
N LYS A 118 24.73 4.04 -2.78
CA LYS A 118 25.36 4.23 -4.09
C LYS A 118 25.71 2.92 -4.79
N LYS A 119 26.12 1.89 -4.05
CA LYS A 119 26.72 0.65 -4.58
C LYS A 119 25.89 -0.60 -4.29
N GLY A 120 24.82 -0.48 -3.52
CA GLY A 120 24.01 -1.61 -3.03
C GLY A 120 24.64 -2.38 -1.86
N ALA A 121 25.92 -2.15 -1.54
CA ALA A 121 26.63 -2.83 -0.45
C ALA A 121 27.73 -1.94 0.16
N TYR A 122 28.15 -2.29 1.38
CA TYR A 122 29.35 -1.75 2.03
C TYR A 122 30.45 -2.82 2.08
N VAL A 123 31.64 -2.52 1.55
CA VAL A 123 32.81 -3.40 1.58
C VAL A 123 33.93 -2.69 2.35
N PRO A 124 34.37 -3.21 3.51
CA PRO A 124 35.45 -2.61 4.29
C PRO A 124 36.76 -2.56 3.50
N ALA A 125 37.52 -1.47 3.60
CA ALA A 125 38.80 -1.33 2.91
C ALA A 125 39.84 -2.41 3.30
N ALA A 126 39.77 -2.93 4.52
CA ALA A 126 40.65 -4.02 4.99
C ALA A 126 40.34 -5.39 4.36
N ALA A 127 39.17 -5.55 3.75
CA ALA A 127 38.80 -6.75 2.99
C ALA A 127 39.23 -6.66 1.51
N GLN A 128 39.86 -5.54 1.10
CA GLN A 128 40.54 -5.49 -0.19
C GLN A 128 41.85 -6.28 -0.04
N PRO A 129 42.09 -7.31 -0.85
CA PRO A 129 43.33 -8.07 -0.78
C PRO A 129 44.50 -7.11 -0.97
N GLN A 130 45.32 -6.93 0.08
CA GLN A 130 46.58 -6.22 -0.04
C GLN A 130 47.45 -7.07 -0.95
N ALA A 131 47.66 -6.59 -2.18
CA ALA A 131 48.52 -7.25 -3.14
C ALA A 131 49.95 -7.25 -2.59
N VAL A 132 50.34 -8.33 -1.92
CA VAL A 132 51.73 -8.74 -1.86
C VAL A 132 52.20 -8.74 -3.31
N SER A 133 53.25 -8.00 -3.62
CA SER A 133 53.81 -7.93 -4.96
C SER A 133 54.05 -9.35 -5.48
N LEU A 134 53.22 -9.79 -6.43
CA LEU A 134 53.35 -11.08 -7.09
C LEU A 134 54.78 -11.28 -7.63
N LEU A 135 55.48 -10.18 -7.96
CA LEU A 135 56.87 -10.19 -8.41
C LEU A 135 57.88 -10.65 -7.35
N GLU A 136 57.66 -10.40 -6.06
CA GLU A 136 58.58 -10.82 -5.00
C GLU A 136 58.40 -12.30 -4.63
N ALA A 137 57.16 -12.79 -4.65
CA ALA A 137 56.84 -14.20 -4.40
C ALA A 137 57.30 -15.13 -5.54
N LEU A 138 57.38 -14.63 -6.78
CA LEU A 138 57.81 -15.41 -7.95
C LEU A 138 59.34 -15.59 -8.05
N ARG A 139 60.13 -15.00 -7.16
CA ARG A 139 61.60 -14.99 -7.23
C ARG A 139 62.25 -16.22 -6.61
N ASP A 140 61.51 -16.94 -5.78
CA ASP A 140 61.96 -18.15 -5.07
C ASP A 140 61.03 -19.33 -5.41
N PRO A 141 61.53 -20.37 -6.12
CA PRO A 141 60.72 -21.51 -6.53
C PRO A 141 60.14 -22.31 -5.35
N GLU A 142 60.77 -22.28 -4.16
CA GLU A 142 60.21 -22.94 -2.98
C GLU A 142 58.98 -22.20 -2.43
N GLN A 143 58.98 -20.86 -2.48
CA GLN A 143 57.84 -20.05 -2.08
C GLN A 143 56.67 -20.19 -3.05
N VAL A 144 56.95 -20.33 -4.36
CA VAL A 144 55.92 -20.60 -5.37
C VAL A 144 55.26 -21.96 -5.13
N LEU A 145 56.05 -23.00 -4.86
CA LEU A 145 55.52 -24.33 -4.53
C LEU A 145 54.71 -24.33 -3.23
N ALA A 146 55.18 -23.63 -2.19
CA ALA A 146 54.46 -23.50 -0.93
C ALA A 146 53.13 -22.73 -1.09
N LEU A 147 53.12 -21.67 -1.91
CA LEU A 147 51.93 -20.88 -2.21
C LEU A 147 50.90 -21.70 -3.01
N ILE A 148 51.35 -22.44 -4.02
CA ILE A 148 50.50 -23.33 -4.82
C ILE A 148 49.95 -24.46 -3.96
N ALA A 149 50.77 -25.09 -3.11
CA ALA A 149 50.33 -26.15 -2.20
C ALA A 149 49.29 -25.64 -1.20
N HIS A 150 49.53 -24.48 -0.58
CA HIS A 150 48.58 -23.83 0.33
C HIS A 150 47.26 -23.49 -0.37
N HIS A 151 47.31 -22.95 -1.58
CA HIS A 151 46.10 -22.63 -2.36
C HIS A 151 45.34 -23.90 -2.79
N ALA A 152 46.06 -24.96 -3.19
CA ALA A 152 45.46 -26.23 -3.58
C ALA A 152 44.77 -26.91 -2.38
N GLN A 153 45.39 -26.90 -1.20
CA GLN A 153 44.79 -27.44 0.03
C GLN A 153 43.60 -26.62 0.53
N ALA A 154 43.63 -25.29 0.41
CA ALA A 154 42.48 -24.42 0.72
C ALA A 154 41.29 -24.67 -0.24
N THR A 155 41.56 -25.06 -1.48
CA THR A 155 40.52 -25.35 -2.49
C THR A 155 39.93 -26.75 -2.31
N ILE A 156 40.74 -27.74 -1.92
CA ILE A 156 40.31 -29.14 -1.75
C ILE A 156 39.59 -29.36 -0.40
N ALA A 157 39.92 -28.60 0.65
CA ALA A 157 39.31 -28.72 1.97
C ALA A 157 37.95 -28.01 2.12
N ALA A 158 37.44 -27.36 1.08
CA ALA A 158 36.21 -26.57 1.13
C ALA A 158 35.07 -27.20 0.29
N PRO A 159 34.41 -28.28 0.76
CA PRO A 159 33.15 -28.74 0.17
C PRO A 159 31.94 -27.91 0.63
N ALA A 160 32.07 -27.05 1.66
CA ALA A 160 30.99 -26.22 2.19
C ALA A 160 30.61 -24.96 1.37
N PRO A 161 31.53 -24.20 0.74
CA PRO A 161 31.18 -22.94 0.08
C PRO A 161 30.44 -23.13 -1.25
N VAL A 162 30.67 -24.23 -1.98
CA VAL A 162 30.09 -24.42 -3.33
C VAL A 162 28.60 -24.76 -3.25
N GLU A 163 28.19 -25.59 -2.29
CA GLU A 163 26.77 -25.92 -2.12
C GLU A 163 25.99 -24.76 -1.50
N ALA A 164 26.60 -24.01 -0.57
CA ALA A 164 26.04 -22.78 -0.03
C ALA A 164 25.88 -21.70 -1.12
N GLU A 165 26.86 -21.55 -2.03
CA GLU A 165 26.72 -20.66 -3.20
C GLU A 165 25.64 -21.14 -4.16
N ARG A 166 25.50 -22.46 -4.40
CA ARG A 166 24.43 -22.99 -5.25
C ARG A 166 23.04 -22.76 -4.66
N ILE A 167 22.88 -22.94 -3.35
CA ILE A 167 21.61 -22.67 -2.66
C ILE A 167 21.30 -21.17 -2.72
N ALA A 168 22.26 -20.31 -2.38
CA ALA A 168 22.09 -18.85 -2.48
C ALA A 168 21.81 -18.39 -3.92
N HIS A 169 22.44 -19.02 -4.93
CA HIS A 169 22.19 -18.74 -6.34
C HIS A 169 20.79 -19.20 -6.78
N SER A 170 20.30 -20.32 -6.28
CA SER A 170 18.94 -20.81 -6.55
C SER A 170 17.87 -19.93 -5.91
N GLU A 171 18.10 -19.46 -4.68
CA GLU A 171 17.19 -18.55 -3.96
C GLU A 171 17.12 -17.18 -4.64
N THR A 172 18.26 -16.67 -5.11
CA THR A 172 18.28 -15.41 -5.89
C THR A 172 17.60 -15.55 -7.25
N HIS A 173 17.74 -16.68 -7.94
CA HIS A 173 17.01 -16.94 -9.19
C HIS A 173 15.49 -16.99 -8.97
N ALA A 174 15.03 -17.72 -7.95
CA ALA A 174 13.61 -17.80 -7.60
C ALA A 174 13.01 -16.43 -7.23
N TYR A 175 13.77 -15.60 -6.50
CA TYR A 175 13.36 -14.23 -6.18
C TYR A 175 13.20 -13.36 -7.45
N LEU A 176 14.14 -13.44 -8.38
CA LEU A 176 14.09 -12.68 -9.63
C LEU A 176 12.91 -13.11 -10.51
N GLU A 177 12.62 -14.41 -10.58
CA GLU A 177 11.45 -14.93 -11.30
C GLU A 177 10.13 -14.40 -10.71
N ASP A 178 10.00 -14.36 -9.38
CA ASP A 178 8.82 -13.81 -8.72
C ASP A 178 8.67 -12.31 -8.97
N GLN A 179 9.77 -11.53 -8.91
CA GLN A 179 9.75 -10.10 -9.23
C GLN A 179 9.34 -9.83 -10.70
N VAL A 180 9.83 -10.62 -11.64
CA VAL A 180 9.43 -10.52 -13.05
C VAL A 180 7.94 -10.84 -13.20
N ARG A 181 7.46 -11.89 -12.53
CA ARG A 181 6.04 -12.27 -12.53
C ARG A 181 5.16 -11.15 -11.97
N LEU A 182 5.53 -10.55 -10.83
CA LEU A 182 4.81 -9.44 -10.22
C LEU A 182 4.75 -8.23 -11.16
N THR A 183 5.88 -7.87 -11.78
CA THR A 183 5.96 -6.78 -12.75
C THR A 183 5.04 -7.02 -13.95
N GLN A 184 4.98 -8.25 -14.47
CA GLN A 184 4.08 -8.63 -15.57
C GLN A 184 2.60 -8.53 -15.17
N ILE A 185 2.25 -8.92 -13.94
CA ILE A 185 0.89 -8.77 -13.40
C ILE A 185 0.51 -7.30 -13.32
N GLU A 186 1.39 -6.44 -12.81
CA GLU A 186 1.16 -5.00 -12.74
C GLU A 186 0.99 -4.38 -14.12
N HIS A 187 1.83 -4.75 -15.09
CA HIS A 187 1.70 -4.29 -16.48
C HIS A 187 0.34 -4.67 -17.08
N ARG A 188 -0.10 -5.93 -16.89
CA ARG A 188 -1.41 -6.39 -17.37
C ARG A 188 -2.57 -5.64 -16.72
N ARG A 189 -2.49 -5.35 -15.41
CA ARG A 189 -3.48 -4.52 -14.71
C ARG A 189 -3.51 -3.09 -15.26
N ALA A 190 -2.34 -2.49 -15.50
CA ALA A 190 -2.23 -1.16 -16.07
C ALA A 190 -2.81 -1.08 -17.49
N GLU A 191 -2.55 -2.08 -18.34
CA GLU A 191 -3.16 -2.17 -19.66
C GLU A 191 -4.68 -2.28 -19.59
N ASN A 192 -5.21 -3.16 -18.73
CA ASN A 192 -6.65 -3.33 -18.59
C ASN A 192 -7.32 -2.03 -18.09
N THR A 193 -6.71 -1.38 -17.09
CA THR A 193 -7.18 -0.07 -16.60
C THR A 193 -7.14 0.98 -17.72
N GLY A 194 -6.09 0.99 -18.54
CA GLY A 194 -5.98 1.86 -19.69
C GLY A 194 -7.09 1.62 -20.72
N ARG A 195 -7.38 0.35 -21.05
CA ARG A 195 -8.47 -0.03 -21.95
C ARG A 195 -9.84 0.42 -21.41
N GLU A 196 -10.12 0.17 -20.13
CA GLU A 196 -11.36 0.59 -19.48
C GLU A 196 -11.54 2.12 -19.51
N LEU A 197 -10.48 2.89 -19.27
CA LEU A 197 -10.50 4.35 -19.35
C LEU A 197 -10.75 4.87 -20.77
N VAL A 198 -10.18 4.22 -21.78
CA VAL A 198 -10.44 4.56 -23.19
C VAL A 198 -11.90 4.34 -23.54
N VAL A 199 -12.45 3.16 -23.20
CA VAL A 199 -13.87 2.84 -23.42
C VAL A 199 -14.78 3.83 -22.69
N ALA A 200 -14.49 4.13 -21.41
CA ALA A 200 -15.28 5.09 -20.64
C ALA A 200 -15.24 6.49 -21.28
N ARG A 201 -14.09 6.92 -21.79
CA ARG A 201 -13.93 8.21 -22.48
C ARG A 201 -14.69 8.26 -23.81
N GLU A 202 -14.69 7.18 -24.58
CA GLU A 202 -15.48 7.07 -25.81
C GLU A 202 -16.98 7.14 -25.53
N VAL A 203 -17.47 6.40 -24.53
CA VAL A 203 -18.87 6.47 -24.09
C VAL A 203 -19.25 7.90 -23.67
N ILE A 204 -18.38 8.59 -22.91
CA ILE A 204 -18.61 9.99 -22.53
C ILE A 204 -18.65 10.89 -23.78
N ALA A 205 -17.77 10.68 -24.75
CA ALA A 205 -17.72 11.46 -25.99
C ALA A 205 -18.98 11.24 -26.85
N GLU A 206 -19.48 10.01 -26.95
CA GLU A 206 -20.72 9.68 -27.66
C GLU A 206 -21.95 10.34 -27.00
N GLN A 207 -21.97 10.40 -25.67
CA GLN A 207 -23.05 11.05 -24.92
C GLN A 207 -22.91 12.59 -24.87
N ALA A 208 -21.75 13.15 -25.22
CA ALA A 208 -21.48 14.59 -25.19
C ALA A 208 -22.51 15.45 -25.96
N PRO A 209 -22.94 15.13 -27.20
CA PRO A 209 -23.95 15.93 -27.91
C PRO A 209 -25.31 15.91 -27.21
N VAL A 210 -25.72 14.79 -26.62
CA VAL A 210 -26.99 14.68 -25.86
C VAL A 210 -26.92 15.53 -24.59
N VAL A 211 -25.79 15.44 -23.87
CA VAL A 211 -25.53 16.24 -22.68
C VAL A 211 -25.47 17.73 -23.04
N ALA A 212 -24.84 18.09 -24.16
CA ALA A 212 -24.75 19.47 -24.63
C ALA A 212 -26.11 20.03 -25.09
N ALA A 213 -26.92 19.24 -25.80
CA ALA A 213 -28.29 19.62 -26.17
C ALA A 213 -29.17 19.83 -24.93
N PHE A 214 -29.04 18.94 -23.95
CA PHE A 214 -29.71 19.07 -22.65
C PHE A 214 -29.24 20.34 -21.92
N GLN A 215 -27.94 20.62 -21.88
CA GLN A 215 -27.38 21.84 -21.28
C GLN A 215 -27.80 23.12 -22.01
N HIS A 216 -27.83 23.12 -23.34
CA HIS A 216 -28.29 24.25 -24.14
C HIS A 216 -29.77 24.55 -23.89
N PHE A 217 -30.59 23.50 -23.83
CA PHE A 217 -32.00 23.60 -23.46
C PHE A 217 -32.17 24.13 -22.02
N ARG A 218 -31.37 23.64 -21.06
CA ARG A 218 -31.34 24.10 -19.66
C ARG A 218 -31.00 25.59 -19.53
N ASN A 219 -30.12 26.11 -20.38
CA ASN A 219 -29.68 27.51 -20.35
C ASN A 219 -30.73 28.50 -20.88
N THR A 220 -31.80 28.02 -21.53
CA THR A 220 -32.92 28.89 -21.94
C THR A 220 -33.70 29.46 -20.74
N GLY A 221 -33.58 28.85 -19.55
CA GLY A 221 -34.21 29.32 -18.31
C GLY A 221 -35.74 29.21 -18.28
N LYS A 222 -36.36 28.59 -19.29
CA LYS A 222 -37.81 28.52 -19.46
C LYS A 222 -38.42 27.42 -18.58
N ALA A 223 -39.63 27.69 -18.08
CA ALA A 223 -40.45 26.68 -17.42
C ALA A 223 -41.20 25.87 -18.48
N GLU A 224 -41.10 24.54 -18.42
CA GLU A 224 -41.55 23.62 -19.46
C GLU A 224 -42.73 22.78 -19.03
N ASN A 225 -43.55 22.33 -19.97
CA ASN A 225 -44.68 21.48 -19.63
C ASN A 225 -44.21 20.05 -19.24
N LEU A 226 -45.04 19.32 -18.47
CA LEU A 226 -44.67 17.98 -18.01
C LEU A 226 -44.50 16.95 -19.13
N ARG A 227 -45.17 17.14 -20.28
CA ARG A 227 -45.05 16.24 -21.45
C ARG A 227 -43.71 16.43 -22.15
N THR A 228 -43.26 17.67 -22.31
CA THR A 228 -41.92 18.03 -22.78
C THR A 228 -40.89 17.42 -21.84
N MET A 229 -41.11 17.46 -20.52
CA MET A 229 -40.23 16.80 -19.56
C MET A 229 -40.16 15.29 -19.74
N ALA A 230 -41.28 14.61 -19.96
CA ALA A 230 -41.26 13.17 -20.22
C ALA A 230 -40.43 12.84 -21.49
N ARG A 231 -40.58 13.64 -22.55
CA ARG A 231 -39.78 13.49 -23.78
C ARG A 231 -38.29 13.74 -23.55
N LEU A 232 -37.93 14.75 -22.77
CA LEU A 232 -36.53 15.07 -22.44
C LEU A 232 -35.86 13.98 -21.61
N LEU A 233 -36.62 13.26 -20.80
CA LEU A 233 -36.14 12.14 -20.00
C LEU A 233 -36.17 10.80 -20.74
N ASP A 234 -36.51 10.83 -22.03
CA ASP A 234 -36.77 9.65 -22.87
C ASP A 234 -37.73 8.65 -22.18
N ALA A 235 -38.72 9.19 -21.50
CA ALA A 235 -39.66 8.43 -20.70
C ALA A 235 -40.99 8.26 -21.45
N ASN A 236 -41.57 7.05 -21.37
CA ASN A 236 -42.95 6.87 -21.77
C ASN A 236 -43.85 7.79 -20.94
N HIS A 237 -44.70 8.57 -21.61
CA HIS A 237 -45.55 9.56 -20.94
C HIS A 237 -46.39 8.94 -19.81
N ARG A 238 -46.96 7.75 -20.02
CA ARG A 238 -47.83 7.10 -19.02
C ARG A 238 -47.03 6.71 -17.78
N ASP A 239 -45.87 6.08 -17.96
CA ASP A 239 -45.00 5.65 -16.87
C ASP A 239 -44.49 6.86 -16.07
N PHE A 240 -44.02 7.91 -16.77
CA PHE A 240 -43.60 9.14 -16.12
C PHE A 240 -44.71 9.80 -15.29
N PHE A 241 -45.93 9.90 -15.86
CA PHE A 241 -47.06 10.52 -15.14
C PHE A 241 -47.53 9.69 -13.95
N ASN A 242 -47.50 8.36 -14.05
CA ASN A 242 -47.82 7.48 -12.92
C ASN A 242 -46.77 7.63 -11.83
N TRP A 243 -45.49 7.59 -12.19
CA TRP A 243 -44.38 7.73 -11.25
C TRP A 243 -44.44 9.03 -10.44
N ILE A 244 -44.64 10.18 -11.08
CA ILE A 244 -44.71 11.47 -10.35
C ILE A 244 -45.97 11.59 -9.47
N GLN A 245 -47.04 10.87 -9.81
CA GLN A 245 -48.27 10.79 -9.01
C GLN A 245 -48.11 9.84 -7.82
N GLU A 246 -47.50 8.67 -8.01
CA GLU A 246 -47.17 7.70 -6.97
C GLU A 246 -46.22 8.29 -5.92
N ARG A 247 -45.23 9.06 -6.38
CA ARG A 247 -44.34 9.84 -5.48
C ARG A 247 -45.06 10.98 -4.76
N GLY A 248 -46.31 11.26 -5.14
CA GLY A 248 -47.16 12.27 -4.53
C GLY A 248 -46.64 13.68 -4.76
N TRP A 249 -45.94 13.96 -5.85
CA TRP A 249 -45.46 15.32 -6.17
C TRP A 249 -46.51 16.11 -6.96
N ILE A 250 -47.27 15.40 -7.78
CA ILE A 250 -48.34 15.91 -8.61
C ILE A 250 -49.60 15.12 -8.32
N PHE A 251 -50.75 15.80 -8.32
CA PHE A 251 -52.06 15.19 -8.13
C PHE A 251 -53.02 15.68 -9.22
N LYS A 252 -54.14 14.97 -9.40
CA LYS A 252 -55.19 15.38 -10.34
C LYS A 252 -56.21 16.27 -9.64
N GLU A 253 -56.45 17.44 -10.20
CA GLU A 253 -57.45 18.40 -9.73
C GLU A 253 -58.18 18.98 -10.95
N GLY A 254 -59.51 18.87 -10.99
CA GLY A 254 -60.30 19.34 -12.14
C GLY A 254 -59.94 18.69 -13.48
N GLY A 255 -59.38 17.47 -13.47
CA GLY A 255 -58.88 16.78 -14.66
C GLY A 255 -57.46 17.19 -15.11
N TRP A 256 -56.81 18.12 -14.39
CA TRP A 256 -55.46 18.62 -14.69
C TRP A 256 -54.44 18.18 -13.65
N LEU A 257 -53.18 18.09 -14.06
CA LEU A 257 -52.07 17.72 -13.19
C LEU A 257 -51.53 18.97 -12.47
N GLN A 258 -51.72 19.01 -11.15
CA GLN A 258 -51.28 20.10 -10.28
C GLN A 258 -50.12 19.66 -9.37
N ALA A 259 -49.09 20.49 -9.25
CA ALA A 259 -48.01 20.25 -8.31
C ALA A 259 -48.41 20.56 -6.87
N LYS A 260 -47.85 19.82 -5.90
CA LYS A 260 -48.06 20.11 -4.47
C LYS A 260 -47.55 21.50 -4.09
N SER A 261 -48.28 22.15 -3.16
CA SER A 261 -48.02 23.51 -2.69
C SER A 261 -46.56 23.78 -2.28
N HIS A 262 -45.90 22.84 -1.59
CA HIS A 262 -44.51 23.03 -1.15
C HIS A 262 -43.50 23.03 -2.31
N LEU A 263 -43.82 22.44 -3.46
CA LEU A 263 -42.95 22.40 -4.64
C LEU A 263 -43.11 23.66 -5.53
N LEU A 264 -44.14 24.46 -5.27
CA LEU A 264 -44.41 25.73 -5.96
C LEU A 264 -43.76 26.94 -5.27
N LYS A 265 -43.34 26.79 -4.00
CA LYS A 265 -42.87 27.89 -3.14
C LYS A 265 -41.34 27.97 -3.05
N GLY A 266 -40.84 29.17 -2.77
CA GLY A 266 -39.44 29.44 -2.46
C GLY A 266 -38.52 29.71 -3.66
N LYS A 267 -37.26 30.05 -3.35
CA LYS A 267 -36.22 30.39 -4.35
C LYS A 267 -35.90 29.21 -5.28
N ASN A 268 -36.02 27.98 -4.78
CA ASN A 268 -35.74 26.73 -5.49
C ASN A 268 -37.02 25.94 -5.85
N ARG A 269 -38.13 26.64 -6.10
CA ARG A 269 -39.40 26.02 -6.53
C ARG A 269 -39.17 25.11 -7.75
N LYS A 270 -39.74 23.91 -7.71
CA LYS A 270 -39.58 22.90 -8.77
C LYS A 270 -40.61 23.07 -9.87
N PHE A 271 -41.76 23.62 -9.52
CA PHE A 271 -42.85 23.88 -10.45
C PHE A 271 -43.31 25.33 -10.36
N VAL A 272 -43.97 25.78 -11.42
CA VAL A 272 -44.74 27.02 -11.46
C VAL A 272 -46.07 26.74 -12.12
N GLN A 273 -47.10 27.51 -11.77
CA GLN A 273 -48.39 27.44 -12.44
C GLN A 273 -48.54 28.64 -13.36
N LYS A 274 -49.03 28.39 -14.57
CA LYS A 274 -49.34 29.42 -15.57
C LYS A 274 -50.80 29.26 -15.98
N LEU A 275 -51.54 30.35 -16.01
CA LEU A 275 -52.91 30.35 -16.52
C LEU A 275 -52.86 30.19 -18.05
N VAL A 276 -53.58 29.20 -18.56
CA VAL A 276 -53.67 28.91 -19.99
C VAL A 276 -55.13 28.84 -20.40
N ARG A 277 -55.47 29.61 -21.43
CA ARG A 277 -56.79 29.53 -22.07
C ARG A 277 -56.87 28.28 -22.93
N CYS A 278 -57.79 27.41 -22.61
CA CYS A 278 -58.00 26.15 -23.31
C CYS A 278 -58.91 26.34 -24.55
N ILE A 279 -59.00 25.32 -25.40
CA ILE A 279 -59.77 25.35 -26.66
C ILE A 279 -61.27 25.56 -26.39
N ASP A 280 -61.74 25.06 -25.24
CA ASP A 280 -63.09 25.25 -24.70
C ASP A 280 -63.36 26.68 -24.17
N LYS A 281 -62.40 27.61 -24.35
CA LYS A 281 -62.41 28.99 -23.86
C LYS A 281 -62.41 29.12 -22.32
N GLU A 282 -62.17 28.03 -21.60
CA GLU A 282 -61.98 28.07 -20.16
C GLU A 282 -60.52 28.35 -19.81
N ASP A 283 -60.29 29.18 -18.80
CA ASP A 283 -58.96 29.46 -18.29
C ASP A 283 -58.62 28.44 -17.18
N ARG A 284 -57.52 27.71 -17.36
CA ARG A 284 -57.10 26.65 -16.42
C ARG A 284 -55.64 26.81 -16.03
N TRP A 285 -55.32 26.43 -14.78
CA TRP A 285 -53.94 26.47 -14.29
C TRP A 285 -53.15 25.28 -14.82
N GLN A 286 -52.09 25.54 -15.59
CA GLN A 286 -51.17 24.52 -16.06
C GLN A 286 -49.90 24.49 -15.20
N THR A 287 -49.51 23.29 -14.76
CA THR A 287 -48.22 23.06 -14.09
C THR A 287 -47.09 23.02 -15.12
N LEU A 288 -46.08 23.86 -14.91
CA LEU A 288 -44.81 23.88 -15.63
C LEU A 288 -43.66 23.57 -14.68
N VAL A 289 -42.59 23.00 -15.21
CA VAL A 289 -41.38 22.58 -14.51
C VAL A 289 -40.31 23.65 -14.69
N THR A 290 -39.84 24.23 -13.60
CA THR A 290 -38.75 25.24 -13.63
C THR A 290 -37.42 24.59 -13.97
N PRO A 291 -36.38 25.33 -14.40
CA PRO A 291 -35.04 24.77 -14.59
C PRO A 291 -34.53 23.99 -13.37
N THR A 292 -34.79 24.50 -12.16
CA THR A 292 -34.47 23.83 -10.90
C THR A 292 -35.31 22.56 -10.66
N GLY A 293 -36.54 22.51 -11.16
CA GLY A 293 -37.38 21.31 -11.20
C GLY A 293 -36.94 20.28 -12.24
N GLN A 294 -36.42 20.74 -13.38
CA GLN A 294 -35.91 19.89 -14.44
C GLN A 294 -34.72 19.04 -13.94
N PHE A 295 -33.76 19.66 -13.24
CA PHE A 295 -32.69 18.91 -12.53
C PHE A 295 -33.24 17.89 -11.56
N TRP A 296 -34.15 18.37 -10.73
CA TRP A 296 -34.67 17.60 -9.63
C TRP A 296 -35.43 16.35 -10.09
N LEU A 297 -36.16 16.45 -11.21
CA LEU A 297 -36.83 15.32 -11.87
C LEU A 297 -35.85 14.42 -12.61
N HIS A 298 -34.90 14.99 -13.35
CA HIS A 298 -33.90 14.23 -14.12
C HIS A 298 -33.11 13.27 -13.23
N ASP A 299 -32.54 13.77 -12.14
CA ASP A 299 -31.68 12.96 -11.27
C ASP A 299 -32.46 11.82 -10.61
N ARG A 300 -33.70 12.11 -10.20
CA ARG A 300 -34.59 11.11 -9.59
C ARG A 300 -35.08 10.07 -10.60
N TRP A 301 -35.33 10.50 -11.84
CA TRP A 301 -35.71 9.57 -12.90
C TRP A 301 -34.56 8.64 -13.26
N ARG A 302 -33.35 9.17 -13.44
CA ARG A 302 -32.14 8.36 -13.65
C ARG A 302 -31.86 7.40 -12.51
N ALA A 303 -32.04 7.83 -11.26
CA ALA A 303 -31.90 6.96 -10.09
C ALA A 303 -32.92 5.82 -10.12
N ARG A 304 -34.19 6.08 -10.49
CA ARG A 304 -35.20 5.03 -10.69
C ARG A 304 -34.78 4.05 -11.78
N GLN A 305 -34.32 4.52 -12.94
CA GLN A 305 -33.92 3.63 -14.03
C GLN A 305 -32.76 2.71 -13.64
N ARG A 306 -31.81 3.19 -12.83
CA ARG A 306 -30.73 2.35 -12.28
C ARG A 306 -31.26 1.27 -11.35
N ILE A 307 -32.19 1.61 -10.45
CA ILE A 307 -32.81 0.63 -9.54
C ILE A 307 -33.54 -0.45 -10.35
N LEU A 308 -34.36 -0.04 -11.32
CA LEU A 308 -35.07 -0.98 -12.19
C LEU A 308 -34.11 -1.87 -13.00
N ALA A 309 -32.99 -1.33 -13.49
CA ALA A 309 -31.99 -2.10 -14.22
C ALA A 309 -31.28 -3.12 -13.31
N ILE A 310 -30.99 -2.78 -12.06
CA ILE A 310 -30.42 -3.70 -11.07
C ILE A 310 -31.41 -4.81 -10.72
N GLU A 311 -32.67 -4.46 -10.46
CA GLU A 311 -33.74 -5.42 -10.18
C GLU A 311 -33.96 -6.37 -11.37
N ALA A 312 -33.96 -5.84 -12.61
CA ALA A 312 -34.07 -6.65 -13.82
C ALA A 312 -32.86 -7.57 -14.04
N ALA A 313 -31.63 -7.09 -13.77
CA ALA A 313 -30.42 -7.89 -13.87
C ALA A 313 -30.38 -9.01 -12.81
N ALA A 314 -30.87 -8.75 -11.60
CA ALA A 314 -30.99 -9.76 -10.54
C ALA A 314 -32.03 -10.84 -10.85
N GLN A 315 -33.05 -10.51 -11.66
CA GLN A 315 -34.11 -11.42 -12.07
C GLN A 315 -33.80 -12.17 -13.39
N ALA A 316 -32.71 -11.82 -14.08
CA ALA A 316 -32.31 -12.48 -15.31
C ALA A 316 -31.84 -13.92 -15.00
N PRO A 317 -32.31 -14.94 -15.75
CA PRO A 317 -31.85 -16.31 -15.55
C PRO A 317 -30.34 -16.38 -15.79
N VAL A 318 -29.62 -17.00 -14.85
CA VAL A 318 -28.21 -17.36 -15.05
C VAL A 318 -28.19 -18.41 -16.15
N ILE A 319 -27.83 -17.99 -17.35
CA ILE A 319 -27.48 -18.93 -18.42
C ILE A 319 -26.14 -19.51 -17.99
N GLU A 320 -26.16 -20.70 -17.39
CA GLU A 320 -24.94 -21.49 -17.25
C GLU A 320 -24.39 -21.69 -18.67
N PRO A 321 -23.15 -21.29 -18.94
CA PRO A 321 -22.52 -21.66 -20.20
C PRO A 321 -22.43 -23.18 -20.20
N ASP A 322 -23.13 -23.81 -21.15
CA ASP A 322 -23.06 -25.24 -21.38
C ASP A 322 -21.60 -25.59 -21.65
N LEU A 323 -20.96 -26.21 -20.66
CA LEU A 323 -19.52 -26.50 -20.64
C LEU A 323 -19.25 -27.91 -21.21
N PHE A 324 -20.18 -28.44 -21.99
CA PHE A 324 -20.14 -29.76 -22.60
C PHE A 324 -20.70 -29.72 -24.02
N ASP A 325 -20.03 -28.99 -24.92
CA ASP A 325 -19.96 -29.36 -26.34
C ASP A 325 -18.49 -29.77 -26.62
N ASP A 326 -18.03 -30.81 -25.91
CA ASP A 326 -16.92 -31.66 -26.33
C ASP A 326 -17.54 -33.01 -26.67
N ASP A 327 -18.29 -33.07 -27.78
CA ASP A 327 -18.44 -34.33 -28.51
C ASP A 327 -17.37 -34.32 -29.60
N ASP A 328 -16.34 -35.13 -29.34
CA ASP A 328 -15.33 -35.60 -30.27
C ASP A 328 -16.00 -36.11 -31.57
N ASP A 329 -15.98 -35.30 -32.63
CA ASP A 329 -16.04 -35.81 -34.00
C ASP A 329 -14.64 -36.30 -34.40
N ASP A 330 -14.26 -37.45 -33.86
CA ASP A 330 -13.23 -38.32 -34.43
C ASP A 330 -13.91 -39.23 -35.46
N GLU A 331 -14.07 -38.74 -36.69
CA GLU A 331 -14.38 -39.58 -37.85
C GLU A 331 -13.56 -39.15 -39.07
N GLY A 332 -12.66 -40.04 -39.53
CA GLY A 332 -12.29 -40.18 -40.95
C GLY A 332 -10.81 -40.18 -41.28
#